data_AF-A0A7G7BIB7-F1
#
_entry.id   AF-A0A7G7BIB7-F1
#
_cell.length_a   1.000
_cell.length_b   1.000
_cell.length_c   1.000
_cell.angle_alpha   90.00
_cell.angle_beta   90.00
_cell.angle_gamma   90.00
#
_symmetry.space_group_name_H-M   'P 1'
#
loop_
_entity.id
_entity.type
_entity.pdbx_description
1 polymer ?
#
loop_
_entity_poly.entity_id
_entity_poly.type
_entity_poly.pdbx_seq_one_letter_code
_entity_poly.pdbx_strand_id
1 'polypeptide(L)'
;MTPPTTHTESLPDRPNLLWGVSLVSLASLSVFLITLALCSVKAYVINDDLPNACYDLRRQSFPPEVACASIDGTMTGTNAGWVVALFFASLVVAVLFASMALAIVMTVRRK
;
A
#
# COMPACT_ATOMS: atom_id res chain seq x y z
N MET A 1 -34.43 43.93 17.15
CA MET A 1 -33.35 43.04 17.62
C MET A 1 -33.52 41.70 16.92
N THR A 2 -32.75 41.46 15.87
CA THR A 2 -32.71 40.18 15.15
C THR A 2 -31.75 39.23 15.89
N PRO A 3 -32.12 37.96 16.11
CA PRO A 3 -31.25 37.02 16.80
C PRO A 3 -30.07 36.62 15.89
N PRO A 4 -28.88 36.35 16.46
CA PRO A 4 -27.73 35.94 15.67
C PRO A 4 -27.96 34.52 15.15
N THR A 5 -27.82 34.33 13.84
CA THR A 5 -27.82 33.01 13.21
C THR A 5 -26.53 32.29 13.57
N THR A 6 -26.60 31.37 14.51
CA THR A 6 -25.52 30.42 14.81
C THR A 6 -25.35 29.53 13.58
N HIS A 7 -24.30 29.77 12.79
CA HIS A 7 -23.83 28.80 11.80
C HIS A 7 -23.24 27.62 12.57
N THR A 8 -24.09 26.65 12.90
CA THR A 8 -23.65 25.33 13.31
C THR A 8 -23.04 24.68 12.06
N GLU A 9 -21.71 24.71 11.93
CA GLU A 9 -21.03 23.76 11.05
C GLU A 9 -21.47 22.37 11.49
N SER A 10 -22.27 21.72 10.65
CA SER A 10 -22.68 20.34 10.86
C SER A 10 -21.42 19.48 10.77
N LEU A 11 -20.88 19.10 11.93
CA LEU A 11 -19.83 18.10 12.02
C LEU A 11 -20.33 16.88 11.23
N PRO A 12 -19.59 16.40 10.21
CA PRO A 12 -20.09 15.34 9.33
C PRO A 12 -20.52 14.13 10.14
N ASP A 13 -21.67 13.55 9.79
CA ASP A 13 -22.27 12.42 10.50
C ASP A 13 -21.23 11.31 10.70
N ARG A 14 -20.88 11.08 11.96
CA ARG A 14 -19.90 10.08 12.44
C ARG A 14 -19.99 8.70 11.75
N PRO A 15 -21.19 8.14 11.45
CA PRO A 15 -21.29 6.87 10.70
C PRO A 15 -20.78 6.96 9.25
N ASN A 16 -21.04 8.06 8.54
CA ASN A 16 -20.59 8.25 7.16
C ASN A 16 -19.05 8.40 7.08
N LEU A 17 -18.46 9.01 8.10
CA LEU A 17 -17.00 9.16 8.24
C LEU A 17 -16.31 7.80 8.43
N LEU A 18 -16.83 6.95 9.32
CA LEU A 18 -16.29 5.61 9.59
C LEU A 18 -16.38 4.69 8.37
N TRP A 19 -17.47 4.78 7.61
CA TRP A 19 -17.65 4.02 6.38
C TRP A 19 -16.64 4.44 5.31
N GLY A 20 -16.42 5.75 5.14
CA GLY A 20 -15.40 6.29 4.24
C GLY A 20 -13.98 5.82 4.59
N VAL A 21 -13.61 5.90 5.88
CA VAL A 21 -12.31 5.40 6.38
C VAL A 21 -12.11 3.92 6.08
N SER A 22 -13.16 3.10 6.30
CA SER A 22 -13.08 1.66 6.07
C SER A 22 -12.92 1.31 4.58
N LEU A 23 -13.60 2.03 3.68
CA LEU A 23 -13.48 1.83 2.23
C LEU A 23 -12.10 2.23 1.71
N VAL A 24 -11.57 3.37 2.17
CA VAL A 24 -10.21 3.83 1.78
C VAL A 24 -9.14 2.87 2.31
N SER A 25 -9.32 2.33 3.52
CA SER A 25 -8.43 1.30 4.06
C SER A 25 -8.48 0.01 3.24
N LEU A 26 -9.66 -0.44 2.81
CA LEU A 26 -9.80 -1.64 1.97
C LEU A 26 -9.21 -1.42 0.57
N ALA A 27 -9.40 -0.24 -0.02
CA ALA A 27 -8.84 0.10 -1.32
C ALA A 27 -7.30 0.20 -1.28
N SER A 28 -6.73 0.82 -0.24
CA SER A 28 -5.27 0.88 -0.08
C SER A 28 -4.67 -0.50 0.18
N LEU A 29 -5.32 -1.32 1.02
CA LEU A 29 -4.91 -2.70 1.27
C LEU A 29 -4.99 -3.56 -0.01
N SER A 30 -6.05 -3.41 -0.82
CA SER A 30 -6.16 -4.18 -2.06
C SER A 30 -5.09 -3.78 -3.08
N VAL A 31 -4.80 -2.48 -3.23
CA VAL A 31 -3.68 -2.00 -4.06
C VAL A 31 -2.36 -2.56 -3.56
N PHE A 32 -2.12 -2.57 -2.24
CA PHE A 32 -0.94 -3.17 -1.65
C PHE A 32 -0.83 -4.67 -1.98
N LEU A 33 -1.90 -5.43 -1.77
CA LEU A 33 -1.93 -6.87 -2.02
C LEU A 33 -1.76 -7.22 -3.51
N ILE A 34 -2.39 -6.46 -4.40
CA ILE A 34 -2.22 -6.63 -5.86
C ILE A 34 -0.78 -6.34 -6.25
N THR A 35 -0.19 -5.24 -5.74
CA THR A 35 1.20 -4.89 -6.02
C THR A 35 2.16 -5.96 -5.49
N LEU A 36 1.90 -6.48 -4.29
CA LEU A 36 2.65 -7.58 -3.69
C LEU A 36 2.57 -8.85 -4.55
N ALA A 37 1.37 -9.23 -4.98
CA ALA A 37 1.14 -10.41 -5.79
C ALA A 37 1.84 -10.29 -7.15
N LEU A 38 1.75 -9.14 -7.81
CA LEU A 38 2.43 -8.89 -9.09
C LEU A 38 3.95 -8.97 -8.95
N CYS A 39 4.52 -8.36 -7.90
CA CYS A 39 5.96 -8.44 -7.63
C CYS A 39 6.39 -9.89 -7.35
N SER A 40 5.58 -10.64 -6.59
CA SER A 40 5.84 -12.04 -6.26
C SER A 40 5.77 -12.95 -7.48
N VAL A 41 4.75 -12.80 -8.34
CA VAL A 41 4.64 -13.57 -9.59
C VAL A 41 5.84 -13.29 -10.48
N LYS A 42 6.23 -12.03 -10.61
CA LYS A 42 7.39 -11.66 -11.42
C LYS A 42 8.70 -12.22 -10.84
N ALA A 43 8.87 -12.23 -9.52
CA ALA A 43 10.05 -12.78 -8.86
C ALA A 43 10.13 -14.32 -8.92
N TYR A 44 9.04 -15.01 -8.58
CA TYR A 44 9.02 -16.47 -8.35
C TYR A 44 8.44 -17.31 -9.49
N VAL A 45 7.71 -16.71 -10.44
CA VAL A 45 7.12 -17.45 -11.57
C VAL A 45 7.82 -17.11 -12.88
N ILE A 46 8.19 -15.84 -13.07
CA ILE A 46 8.81 -15.38 -14.30
C ILE A 46 10.34 -15.45 -14.22
N ASN A 47 10.92 -15.03 -13.08
CA ASN A 47 12.36 -14.91 -12.92
C ASN A 47 13.02 -16.02 -12.07
N ASP A 48 12.30 -17.05 -11.64
CA ASP A 48 12.92 -18.14 -10.87
C ASP A 48 13.80 -19.05 -11.76
N ASP A 49 13.47 -19.17 -13.04
CA ASP A 49 14.24 -19.90 -14.06
C ASP A 49 15.21 -19.00 -14.84
N LEU A 50 15.63 -17.87 -14.25
CA LEU A 50 16.58 -16.99 -14.93
C LEU A 50 17.85 -17.78 -15.25
N PRO A 51 18.26 -17.83 -16.54
CA PRO A 51 19.27 -18.77 -16.97
C PRO A 51 20.55 -18.57 -16.16
N ASN A 52 21.21 -19.68 -15.82
CA ASN A 52 22.47 -19.76 -15.05
C ASN A 52 23.66 -19.00 -15.70
N ALA A 53 23.40 -18.26 -16.78
CA ALA A 53 24.28 -17.32 -17.46
C ALA A 53 24.29 -15.92 -16.80
N CYS A 54 23.48 -15.69 -15.76
CA CYS A 54 23.50 -14.45 -15.02
C CYS A 54 24.81 -14.32 -14.21
N TYR A 55 25.54 -13.21 -14.39
CA TYR A 55 26.81 -12.99 -13.70
C TYR A 55 26.62 -12.69 -12.21
N ASP A 56 25.58 -11.89 -11.86
CA ASP A 56 25.22 -11.59 -10.48
C ASP A 56 23.69 -11.57 -10.30
N LEU A 57 23.21 -12.42 -9.39
CA LEU A 57 21.79 -12.61 -9.05
C LEU A 57 21.48 -11.85 -7.76
N ARG A 58 20.75 -10.74 -7.88
CA ARG A 58 20.23 -9.99 -6.71
C ARG A 58 18.81 -10.40 -6.41
N ARG A 59 18.61 -11.03 -5.25
CA ARG A 59 17.29 -11.30 -4.67
C ARG A 59 17.01 -10.30 -3.55
N GLN A 60 15.95 -9.51 -3.71
CA GLN A 60 15.38 -8.71 -2.62
C GLN A 60 14.08 -9.33 -2.17
N SER A 61 13.89 -9.43 -0.85
CA SER A 61 12.69 -10.00 -0.26
C SER A 61 11.51 -9.03 -0.29
N PHE A 62 11.74 -7.71 -0.23
CA PHE A 62 10.67 -6.72 -0.15
C PHE A 62 11.00 -5.36 -0.78
N PRO A 63 10.22 -4.91 -1.80
CA PRO A 63 9.28 -5.70 -2.59
C PRO A 63 9.98 -6.89 -3.26
N PRO A 64 9.32 -8.06 -3.42
CA PRO A 64 9.95 -9.23 -4.05
C PRO A 64 10.54 -8.89 -5.41
N GLU A 65 11.85 -9.08 -5.56
CA GLU A 65 12.59 -8.77 -6.77
C GLU A 65 13.70 -9.80 -7.00
N VAL A 66 13.79 -10.28 -8.23
CA VAL A 66 14.93 -11.06 -8.72
C VAL A 66 15.48 -10.31 -9.92
N ALA A 67 16.60 -9.62 -9.70
CA ALA A 67 17.30 -8.86 -10.72
C ALA A 67 18.55 -9.61 -11.17
N CYS A 68 18.80 -9.61 -12.48
CA CYS A 68 20.02 -10.13 -13.08
C CYS A 68 20.87 -9.01 -13.65
N ALA A 69 22.11 -8.93 -13.21
CA ALA A 69 23.12 -8.10 -13.85
C ALA A 69 23.80 -8.89 -14.97
N SER A 70 23.69 -8.39 -16.20
CA SER A 70 24.51 -8.85 -17.33
C SER A 70 25.95 -8.39 -17.16
N ILE A 71 26.88 -9.08 -17.83
CA ILE A 71 28.31 -8.72 -17.90
C ILE A 71 28.48 -7.30 -18.48
N ASP A 72 27.56 -6.86 -19.34
CA ASP A 72 27.55 -5.52 -19.94
C ASP A 72 27.04 -4.43 -18.98
N GLY A 73 26.75 -4.77 -17.72
CA GLY A 73 26.24 -3.85 -16.69
C GLY A 73 24.74 -3.55 -16.80
N THR A 74 24.03 -4.16 -17.76
CA THR A 74 22.58 -4.01 -17.87
C THR A 74 21.86 -4.83 -16.79
N MET A 75 20.94 -4.18 -16.08
CA MET A 75 20.10 -4.83 -15.06
C MET A 75 18.74 -5.19 -15.67
N THR A 76 18.43 -6.48 -15.68
CA THR A 76 17.14 -7.00 -16.13
C THR A 76 16.36 -7.55 -14.93
N GLY A 77 15.03 -7.47 -14.99
CA GLY A 77 14.21 -7.99 -13.89
C GLY A 77 14.16 -7.10 -12.64
N THR A 78 14.60 -5.85 -12.71
CA THR A 78 14.35 -4.89 -11.60
C THR A 78 12.89 -4.44 -11.59
N ASN A 79 12.32 -4.12 -10.43
CA ASN A 79 11.01 -3.50 -10.37
C ASN A 79 11.14 -2.01 -10.72
N ALA A 80 10.18 -1.48 -11.47
CA ALA A 80 10.19 -0.05 -11.76
C ALA A 80 10.03 0.74 -10.46
N GLY A 81 10.81 1.82 -10.28
CA GLY A 81 10.83 2.57 -9.03
C GLY A 81 9.47 3.12 -8.59
N TRP A 82 8.56 3.39 -9.54
CA TRP A 82 7.18 3.81 -9.24
C TRP A 82 6.35 2.70 -8.59
N VAL A 83 6.61 1.42 -8.91
CA VAL A 83 5.94 0.26 -8.28
C VAL A 83 6.34 0.17 -6.80
N VAL A 84 7.63 0.36 -6.53
CA VAL A 84 8.18 0.38 -5.17
C VAL A 84 7.52 1.50 -4.35
N ALA A 85 7.42 2.71 -4.94
CA ALA A 85 6.76 3.84 -4.30
C ALA A 85 5.27 3.57 -3.99
N LEU A 86 4.52 2.98 -4.94
CA LEU A 86 3.11 2.63 -4.74
C LEU A 86 2.92 1.56 -3.66
N PHE A 87 3.82 0.56 -3.61
CA PHE A 87 3.80 -0.48 -2.59
C PHE A 87 3.93 0.10 -1.17
N PHE A 88 4.95 0.93 -0.94
CA PHE A 88 5.15 1.53 0.38
C PHE A 88 4.09 2.59 0.71
N ALA A 89 3.69 3.42 -0.25
CA ALA A 89 2.66 4.43 -0.05
C ALA A 89 1.31 3.79 0.32
N SER A 90 0.88 2.75 -0.39
CA SER A 90 -0.37 2.03 -0.10
C SER A 90 -0.33 1.33 1.26
N LEU A 91 0.80 0.73 1.66
CA LEU A 91 0.98 0.15 3.00
C LEU A 91 0.85 1.20 4.10
N VAL A 92 1.54 2.34 3.98
CA VAL A 92 1.48 3.42 4.97
C VAL A 92 0.05 3.95 5.11
N VAL A 93 -0.62 4.20 3.98
CA VAL A 93 -2.01 4.67 3.97
C VAL A 93 -2.93 3.66 4.65
N ALA A 94 -2.81 2.36 4.32
CA ALA A 94 -3.61 1.31 4.94
C ALA A 94 -3.40 1.24 6.46
N VAL A 95 -2.14 1.32 6.93
CA VAL A 95 -1.82 1.30 8.37
C VAL A 95 -2.38 2.53 9.09
N LEU A 96 -2.26 3.71 8.50
CA LEU A 96 -2.79 4.94 9.09
C LEU A 96 -4.32 4.86 9.25
N PHE A 97 -5.04 4.49 8.19
CA PHE A 97 -6.50 4.37 8.26
C PHE A 97 -6.96 3.24 9.18
N ALA A 98 -6.27 2.09 9.19
CA ALA A 98 -6.55 0.99 10.12
C ALA A 98 -6.34 1.42 11.59
N SER A 99 -5.26 2.14 11.88
CA SER A 99 -4.97 2.64 13.23
C SER A 99 -6.02 3.66 13.70
N MET A 100 -6.46 4.55 12.80
CA MET A 100 -7.52 5.51 13.07
C MET A 100 -8.85 4.81 13.34
N ALA A 101 -9.22 3.83 12.50
CA ALA A 101 -10.42 3.01 12.71
C ALA A 101 -10.37 2.28 14.06
N LEU A 102 -9.23 1.67 14.39
CA LEU A 102 -9.04 0.96 15.67
C LEU A 102 -9.16 1.91 16.87
N ALA A 103 -8.54 3.09 16.81
CA ALA A 103 -8.65 4.10 17.86
C ALA A 103 -10.11 4.55 18.07
N ILE A 104 -10.87 4.75 16.99
CA ILE A 104 -12.29 5.09 17.08
C ILE A 104 -13.10 3.94 17.71
N VAL A 105 -12.88 2.70 17.29
CA VAL A 105 -13.57 1.53 17.88
C VAL A 105 -13.25 1.41 19.37
N MET A 106 -11.99 1.56 19.77
CA MET A 106 -11.55 1.45 21.16
C MET A 106 -12.11 2.57 22.04
N THR A 107 -12.25 3.79 21.50
CA THR A 107 -12.86 4.92 22.24
C THR A 107 -14.38 4.81 22.33
N VAL A 108 -15.06 4.26 21.32
CA VAL A 108 -16.51 4.01 21.35
C VAL A 108 -16.85 2.86 22.31
N ARG A 109 -16.06 1.78 22.35
CA ARG A 109 -16.28 0.64 23.25
C ARG A 109 -15.94 0.91 24.72
N ARG A 110 -15.22 2.01 25.02
CA ARG A 110 -14.88 2.43 26.38
C ARG A 110 -15.93 3.36 27.01
N LYS A 111 -16.88 3.87 26.24
CA LYS A 111 -18.07 4.57 26.74
C LYS A 111 -19.20 3.58 26.96
#